data_AF-A0A841HEM1-F1
#
_entry.id   AF-A0A841HEM1-F1
#
_cell.length_a   1.000
_cell.length_b   1.000
_cell.length_c   1.000
_cell.angle_alpha   90.00
_cell.angle_beta   90.00
_cell.angle_gamma   90.00
#
_symmetry.space_group_name_H-M   'P 1'
#
loop_
_entity.id
_entity.type
_entity.pdbx_description
1 polymer ?
#
loop_
_entity_poly.entity_id
_entity_poly.type
_entity_poly.pdbx_seq_one_letter_code
_entity_poly.pdbx_strand_id
1 'polypeptide(L)'
;MAAHTCYGVDFSGAATAGRTIWVTSAHADAGTLRVRDCARADDFLAAHYDGPPTTDRAPTLAALVSFIRSHPDAVFGLDFPFAVPRAIATDALGATTHRAVVAAVAAHDDGDDFAATCVEWATANADGATYLRRATDREHDALSPYHFFVAHQTYHGIASVLAPLDGAARIVPFDPPAAGGPVVAETYPAGVLDARGLPRTEYKGTEQAHTQRRVRILDGLADQSSVAIPDAIRATYRDDTGGDALDSLLAALGVSGCRDAWGHEPSSLTGHIYV
;
A
#
# COMPACT_ATOMS: atom_id res chain seq x y z
N MET A 1 21.11 -5.43 10.42
CA MET A 1 20.46 -4.33 9.68
C MET A 1 20.53 -3.09 10.55
N ALA A 2 20.88 -1.94 9.98
CA ALA A 2 20.83 -0.67 10.72
C ALA A 2 19.37 -0.27 10.97
N ALA A 3 19.13 0.42 12.10
CA ALA A 3 17.80 0.92 12.40
C ALA A 3 17.34 1.91 11.31
N HIS A 4 16.07 1.82 10.91
CA HIS A 4 15.49 2.72 9.91
C HIS A 4 14.04 3.05 10.23
N THR A 5 13.57 4.19 9.74
CA THR A 5 12.18 4.62 9.88
C THR A 5 11.34 3.95 8.80
N CYS A 6 10.21 3.38 9.22
CA CYS A 6 9.22 2.77 8.35
C CYS A 6 7.88 3.49 8.54
N TYR A 7 7.19 3.69 7.44
CA TYR A 7 5.80 4.10 7.43
C TYR A 7 4.99 3.05 6.70
N GLY A 8 3.82 2.73 7.24
CA GLY A 8 2.84 1.89 6.58
C GLY A 8 1.58 2.69 6.34
N VAL A 9 1.02 2.56 5.14
CA VAL A 9 -0.15 3.30 4.70
C VAL A 9 -1.21 2.31 4.24
N ASP A 10 -2.31 2.23 4.99
CA ASP A 10 -3.55 1.63 4.49
C ASP A 10 -4.21 2.64 3.55
N PHE A 11 -4.31 2.28 2.27
CA PHE A 11 -4.70 3.22 1.22
C PHE A 11 -6.06 2.83 0.64
N SER A 12 -7.02 3.75 0.64
CA SER A 12 -8.39 3.47 0.14
C SER A 12 -8.71 4.11 -1.21
N GLY A 13 -8.00 5.18 -1.59
CA GLY A 13 -8.37 6.04 -2.73
C GLY A 13 -9.79 6.63 -2.63
N ALA A 14 -10.44 6.62 -1.46
CA ALA A 14 -11.82 7.05 -1.31
C ALA A 14 -11.98 8.57 -1.47
N ALA A 15 -13.21 9.04 -1.75
CA ALA A 15 -13.51 10.49 -1.79
C ALA A 15 -13.17 11.20 -0.48
N THR A 16 -13.35 10.51 0.65
CA THR A 16 -13.00 10.94 2.00
C THR A 16 -11.65 10.37 2.46
N ALA A 17 -10.62 10.47 1.60
CA ALA A 17 -9.30 9.87 1.83
C ALA A 17 -8.68 10.28 3.18
N GLY A 18 -8.82 11.54 3.61
CA GLY A 18 -8.24 12.00 4.88
C GLY A 18 -8.74 11.20 6.09
N ARG A 19 -9.98 10.69 6.03
CA ARG A 19 -10.57 9.84 7.07
C ARG A 19 -10.37 8.34 6.84
N THR A 20 -10.04 7.91 5.64
CA THR A 20 -10.04 6.48 5.32
C THR A 20 -8.63 5.94 5.11
N ILE A 21 -7.67 6.80 4.81
CA ILE A 21 -6.26 6.45 4.83
C ILE A 21 -5.75 6.53 6.26
N TRP A 22 -5.03 5.50 6.68
CA TRP A 22 -4.34 5.45 7.96
C TRP A 22 -2.84 5.32 7.75
N VAL A 23 -2.06 5.97 8.62
CA VAL A 23 -0.61 5.95 8.58
C VAL A 23 -0.08 5.50 9.93
N THR A 24 0.72 4.43 9.92
CA THR A 24 1.54 4.01 11.06
C THR A 24 2.98 4.44 10.83
N SER A 25 3.60 5.07 11.83
CA SER A 25 5.05 5.27 11.87
C SER A 25 5.72 4.32 12.85
N ALA A 26 6.90 3.84 12.48
CA ALA A 26 7.68 2.94 13.30
C ALA A 26 9.18 3.05 13.02
N HIS A 27 9.98 2.49 13.92
CA HIS A 27 11.38 2.20 13.64
C HIS A 27 11.60 0.69 13.62
N ALA A 28 12.17 0.18 12.55
CA ALA A 28 12.64 -1.18 12.46
C ALA A 28 14.07 -1.24 13.00
N ASP A 29 14.31 -2.04 14.05
CA ASP A 29 15.63 -2.28 14.62
C ASP A 29 15.76 -3.74 15.07
N ALA A 30 16.88 -4.39 14.73
CA ALA A 30 17.20 -5.76 15.11
C ALA A 30 16.07 -6.81 14.89
N GLY A 31 15.24 -6.63 13.86
CA GLY A 31 14.11 -7.53 13.55
C GLY A 31 12.82 -7.24 14.29
N THR A 32 12.76 -6.15 15.07
CA THR A 32 11.56 -5.67 15.75
C THR A 32 11.11 -4.34 15.17
N LEU A 33 9.83 -4.24 14.81
CA LEU A 33 9.17 -2.99 14.45
C LEU A 33 8.64 -2.29 15.70
N ARG A 34 9.19 -1.14 16.06
CA ARG A 34 8.73 -0.34 17.22
C ARG A 34 7.82 0.78 16.76
N VAL A 35 6.52 0.64 17.03
CA VAL A 35 5.49 1.63 16.65
C VAL A 35 5.69 2.92 17.43
N ARG A 36 5.62 4.05 16.72
CA ARG A 36 5.78 5.40 17.25
C ARG A 36 4.48 6.17 17.28
N ASP A 37 3.70 6.07 16.21
CA ASP A 37 2.44 6.78 16.06
C ASP A 37 1.53 6.07 15.05
N CYS A 38 0.22 6.29 15.18
CA CYS A 38 -0.78 5.83 14.24
C CYS A 38 -2.00 6.76 14.26
N ALA A 39 -2.32 7.36 13.11
CA ALA A 39 -3.49 8.19 12.96
C ALA A 39 -4.03 8.17 11.52
N ARG A 40 -5.22 8.73 11.36
CA ARG A 40 -5.83 9.00 10.05
C ARG A 40 -5.01 10.06 9.31
N ALA A 41 -5.06 10.04 7.98
CA ALA A 41 -4.29 10.95 7.14
C ALA A 41 -4.61 12.44 7.41
N ASP A 42 -5.85 12.79 7.72
CA ASP A 42 -6.25 14.17 8.04
C ASP A 42 -5.59 14.73 9.31
N ASP A 43 -5.19 13.88 10.25
CA ASP A 43 -4.43 14.27 11.44
C ASP A 43 -2.92 14.04 11.23
N PHE A 44 -2.55 12.84 10.79
CA PHE A 44 -1.16 12.41 10.64
C PHE A 44 -0.37 13.30 9.67
N LEU A 45 -1.01 13.73 8.58
CA LEU A 45 -0.37 14.54 7.53
C LEU A 45 -0.60 16.03 7.71
N ALA A 46 -1.06 16.50 8.88
CA ALA A 46 -1.48 17.88 9.08
C ALA A 46 -0.44 18.94 8.64
N ALA A 47 0.85 18.65 8.81
CA ALA A 47 1.94 19.54 8.41
C ALA A 47 2.26 19.55 6.90
N HIS A 48 1.66 18.65 6.12
CA HIS A 48 1.93 18.44 4.69
C HIS A 48 0.80 18.89 3.77
N TYR A 49 -0.34 19.30 4.32
CA TYR A 49 -1.42 19.92 3.55
C TYR A 49 -1.02 21.30 3.06
N ASP A 50 -1.39 21.62 1.81
CA ASP A 50 -1.43 22.99 1.32
C ASP A 50 -2.76 23.63 1.76
N GLY A 51 -2.74 24.21 2.97
CA GLY A 51 -3.93 24.70 3.66
C GLY A 51 -4.29 23.87 4.90
N PRO A 52 -5.51 24.04 5.45
CA PRO A 52 -5.93 23.26 6.60
C PRO A 52 -6.09 21.78 6.24
N PRO A 53 -5.88 20.86 7.20
CA PRO A 53 -6.16 19.45 6.96
C PRO A 53 -7.62 19.22 6.56
N THR A 54 -7.82 18.25 5.66
CA THR A 54 -9.13 17.98 5.05
C THR A 54 -9.32 16.49 4.84
N THR A 55 -10.59 16.09 4.73
CA THR A 55 -10.97 14.72 4.41
C THR A 55 -10.93 14.43 2.92
N ASP A 56 -10.83 15.46 2.06
CA ASP A 56 -10.97 15.33 0.62
C ASP A 56 -9.79 14.58 -0.02
N ARG A 57 -10.09 13.76 -1.03
CA ARG A 57 -9.11 12.90 -1.71
C ARG A 57 -7.90 13.65 -2.25
N ALA A 58 -8.10 14.54 -3.23
CA ALA A 58 -7.01 15.19 -3.94
C ALA A 58 -5.99 15.90 -3.00
N PRO A 59 -6.42 16.78 -2.07
CA PRO A 59 -5.47 17.42 -1.13
C PRO A 59 -4.83 16.42 -0.17
N THR A 60 -5.53 15.37 0.26
CA THR A 60 -4.93 14.32 1.10
C THR A 60 -3.84 13.55 0.37
N LEU A 61 -4.08 13.17 -0.90
CA LEU A 61 -3.07 12.46 -1.69
C LEU A 61 -1.87 13.34 -2.02
N ALA A 62 -2.09 14.64 -2.27
CA ALA A 62 -1.01 15.60 -2.40
C ALA A 62 -0.19 15.74 -1.11
N ALA A 63 -0.84 15.79 0.05
CA ALA A 63 -0.18 15.80 1.36
C ALA A 63 0.63 14.51 1.61
N LEU A 64 0.10 13.34 1.21
CA LEU A 64 0.82 12.07 1.31
C LEU A 64 2.09 12.05 0.43
N VAL A 65 2.00 12.54 -0.81
CA VAL A 65 3.17 12.66 -1.71
C VAL A 65 4.21 13.63 -1.12
N SER A 66 3.77 14.79 -0.60
CA SER A 66 4.64 15.76 0.08
C SER A 66 5.34 15.13 1.29
N PHE A 67 4.59 14.38 2.09
CA PHE A 67 5.11 13.65 3.24
C PHE A 67 6.17 12.63 2.83
N ILE A 68 5.90 11.76 1.86
CA ILE A 68 6.87 10.77 1.37
C ILE A 68 8.17 11.43 0.94
N ARG A 69 8.09 12.47 0.09
CA ARG A 69 9.26 13.21 -0.41
C ARG A 69 10.12 13.84 0.69
N SER A 70 9.50 14.25 1.80
CA SER A 70 10.20 14.88 2.93
C SER A 70 10.96 13.90 3.84
N HIS A 71 10.87 12.59 3.59
CA HIS A 71 11.51 11.55 4.40
C HIS A 71 12.53 10.71 3.59
N PRO A 72 13.66 11.31 3.15
CA PRO A 72 14.60 10.68 2.21
C PRO A 72 15.32 9.43 2.74
N ASP A 73 15.29 9.18 4.05
CA ASP A 73 15.92 8.01 4.67
C ASP A 73 14.92 6.93 5.10
N ALA A 74 13.63 7.14 4.81
CA ALA A 74 12.56 6.26 5.25
C ALA A 74 12.12 5.25 4.17
N VAL A 75 11.43 4.22 4.65
CA VAL A 75 10.80 3.18 3.82
C VAL A 75 9.29 3.28 4.00
N PHE A 76 8.54 3.21 2.92
CA PHE A 76 7.09 3.27 2.89
C PHE A 76 6.51 1.97 2.32
N GLY A 77 5.64 1.32 3.10
CA GLY A 77 4.75 0.27 2.63
C GLY A 77 3.40 0.85 2.31
N LEU A 78 2.95 0.74 1.06
CA LEU A 78 1.65 1.25 0.62
C LEU A 78 0.75 0.08 0.24
N ASP A 79 -0.44 0.01 0.83
CA ASP A 79 -1.44 -1.01 0.51
C ASP A 79 -2.25 -0.61 -0.74
N PHE A 80 -1.64 -0.70 -1.91
CA PHE A 80 -2.35 -0.72 -3.19
C PHE A 80 -1.44 -1.30 -4.29
N PRO A 81 -2.00 -1.89 -5.36
CA PRO A 81 -1.21 -2.40 -6.48
C PRO A 81 -0.40 -1.32 -7.20
N PHE A 82 0.91 -1.53 -7.38
CA PHE A 82 1.78 -0.58 -8.08
C PHE A 82 1.78 -0.76 -9.60
N ALA A 83 1.14 -1.81 -10.09
CA ALA A 83 1.14 -2.20 -11.48
C ALA A 83 -0.08 -3.05 -11.83
N VAL A 84 -0.21 -3.37 -13.11
CA VAL A 84 -1.26 -4.22 -13.67
C VAL A 84 -0.66 -5.54 -14.20
N PRO A 85 -1.47 -6.57 -14.51
CA PRO A 85 -0.98 -7.79 -15.15
C PRO A 85 -0.22 -7.48 -16.45
N ARG A 86 0.80 -8.29 -16.75
CA ARG A 86 1.71 -8.03 -17.89
C ARG A 86 0.97 -7.85 -19.22
N ALA A 87 -0.01 -8.71 -19.49
CA ALA A 87 -0.80 -8.62 -20.72
C ALA A 87 -1.59 -7.30 -20.82
N ILE A 88 -2.16 -6.82 -19.70
CA ILE A 88 -2.80 -5.50 -19.65
C ILE A 88 -1.77 -4.39 -19.89
N ALA A 89 -0.62 -4.46 -19.21
CA ALA A 89 0.44 -3.47 -19.35
C ALA A 89 0.92 -3.36 -20.81
N THR A 90 1.22 -4.48 -21.47
CA THR A 90 1.79 -4.46 -22.83
C THR A 90 0.74 -4.25 -23.90
N ASP A 91 -0.41 -4.91 -23.80
CA ASP A 91 -1.30 -5.08 -24.95
C ASP A 91 -2.52 -4.15 -24.86
N ALA A 92 -3.01 -3.84 -23.65
CA ALA A 92 -4.08 -2.87 -23.45
C ALA A 92 -3.53 -1.44 -23.35
N LEU A 93 -2.44 -1.27 -22.57
CA LEU A 93 -1.86 0.05 -22.27
C LEU A 93 -0.67 0.42 -23.16
N GLY A 94 -0.14 -0.50 -23.96
CA GLY A 94 1.00 -0.25 -24.84
C GLY A 94 2.32 0.04 -24.10
N ALA A 95 2.42 -0.31 -22.81
CA ALA A 95 3.54 0.03 -21.96
C ALA A 95 4.67 -1.01 -22.02
N THR A 96 5.91 -0.52 -22.15
CA THR A 96 7.13 -1.35 -22.19
C THR A 96 8.03 -1.18 -20.97
N THR A 97 7.72 -0.21 -20.11
CA THR A 97 8.39 0.06 -18.83
C THR A 97 7.34 0.32 -17.75
N HIS A 98 7.71 0.15 -16.48
CA HIS A 98 6.80 0.48 -15.37
C HIS A 98 6.39 1.96 -15.35
N ARG A 99 7.32 2.88 -15.62
CA ARG A 99 6.99 4.30 -15.80
C ARG A 99 5.94 4.54 -16.89
N ALA A 100 6.00 3.78 -18.00
CA ALA A 100 4.98 3.86 -19.05
C ALA A 100 3.63 3.27 -18.58
N VAL A 101 3.62 2.23 -17.73
CA VAL A 101 2.39 1.74 -17.09
C VAL A 101 1.78 2.84 -16.21
N VAL A 102 2.59 3.47 -15.34
CA VAL A 102 2.14 4.57 -14.47
C VAL A 102 1.55 5.71 -15.28
N ALA A 103 2.24 6.14 -16.34
CA ALA A 103 1.77 7.19 -17.24
C ALA A 103 0.47 6.81 -17.97
N ALA A 104 0.36 5.58 -18.45
CA ALA A 104 -0.85 5.11 -19.14
C ALA A 104 -2.05 5.02 -18.20
N VAL A 105 -1.89 4.51 -16.97
CA VAL A 105 -2.95 4.50 -15.97
C VAL A 105 -3.36 5.93 -15.60
N ALA A 106 -2.39 6.82 -15.37
CA ALA A 106 -2.65 8.22 -15.04
C ALA A 106 -3.31 9.03 -16.17
N ALA A 107 -3.30 8.54 -17.40
CA ALA A 107 -3.95 9.16 -18.54
C ALA A 107 -5.45 8.85 -18.66
N HIS A 108 -5.98 7.91 -17.86
CA HIS A 108 -7.42 7.63 -17.79
C HIS A 108 -8.14 8.71 -17.00
N ASP A 109 -9.39 8.96 -17.35
CA ASP A 109 -10.20 10.02 -16.74
C ASP A 109 -10.48 9.75 -15.25
N ASP A 110 -10.73 8.49 -14.90
CA ASP A 110 -10.92 8.03 -13.53
C ASP A 110 -10.68 6.51 -13.38
N GLY A 111 -10.97 5.99 -12.18
CA GLY A 111 -10.82 4.57 -11.88
C GLY A 111 -11.80 3.65 -12.60
N ASP A 112 -12.96 4.17 -13.04
CA ASP A 112 -13.95 3.39 -13.79
C ASP A 112 -13.52 3.25 -15.25
N ASP A 113 -13.02 4.32 -15.87
CA ASP A 113 -12.44 4.31 -17.21
C ASP A 113 -11.21 3.38 -17.30
N PHE A 114 -10.32 3.46 -16.29
CA PHE A 114 -9.21 2.52 -16.13
C PHE A 114 -9.67 1.07 -16.02
N ALA A 115 -10.66 0.79 -15.16
CA ALA A 115 -11.16 -0.56 -14.96
C ALA A 115 -11.84 -1.11 -16.23
N ALA A 116 -12.66 -0.29 -16.90
CA ALA A 116 -13.36 -0.63 -18.13
C ALA A 116 -12.37 -1.02 -19.23
N THR A 117 -11.34 -0.19 -19.46
CA THR A 117 -10.28 -0.49 -20.44
C THR A 117 -9.62 -1.84 -20.19
N CYS A 118 -9.30 -2.14 -18.93
CA CYS A 118 -8.70 -3.42 -18.55
C CYS A 118 -9.65 -4.62 -18.74
N VAL A 119 -10.92 -4.47 -18.34
CA VAL A 119 -11.96 -5.51 -18.44
C VAL A 119 -12.31 -5.80 -19.89
N GLU A 120 -12.49 -4.78 -20.72
CA GLU A 120 -12.79 -4.90 -22.14
C GLU A 120 -11.69 -5.66 -22.87
N TRP A 121 -10.43 -5.27 -22.63
CA TRP A 121 -9.29 -5.97 -23.22
C TRP A 121 -9.22 -7.42 -22.75
N ALA A 122 -9.32 -7.67 -21.45
CA ALA A 122 -9.20 -9.03 -20.89
C ALA A 122 -10.31 -9.95 -21.42
N THR A 123 -11.55 -9.47 -21.45
CA THR A 123 -12.70 -10.24 -21.94
C THR A 123 -12.54 -10.62 -23.41
N ALA A 124 -12.01 -9.70 -24.24
CA ALA A 124 -11.81 -9.94 -25.65
C ALA A 124 -10.60 -10.84 -25.97
N ASN A 125 -9.56 -10.85 -25.11
CA ASN A 125 -8.25 -11.42 -25.47
C ASN A 125 -7.74 -12.54 -24.54
N ALA A 126 -8.39 -12.79 -23.40
CA ALA A 126 -7.91 -13.74 -22.40
C ALA A 126 -8.94 -14.83 -22.09
N ASP A 127 -9.40 -15.54 -23.13
CA ASP A 127 -10.34 -16.67 -23.02
C ASP A 127 -11.63 -16.34 -22.22
N GLY A 128 -12.10 -15.09 -22.34
CA GLY A 128 -13.28 -14.60 -21.62
C GLY A 128 -13.05 -14.28 -20.14
N ALA A 129 -11.79 -14.29 -19.66
CA ALA A 129 -11.46 -13.88 -18.31
C ALA A 129 -11.67 -12.36 -18.10
N THR A 130 -12.40 -12.00 -17.05
CA THR A 130 -12.65 -10.60 -16.70
C THR A 130 -11.48 -9.98 -15.93
N TYR A 131 -10.98 -10.67 -14.91
CA TYR A 131 -10.02 -10.12 -13.95
C TYR A 131 -8.72 -10.94 -13.94
N LEU A 132 -7.73 -10.46 -14.69
CA LEU A 132 -6.39 -11.03 -14.73
C LEU A 132 -5.63 -10.63 -13.45
N ARG A 133 -4.89 -11.59 -12.90
CA ARG A 133 -4.02 -11.38 -11.74
C ARG A 133 -2.56 -11.34 -12.16
N ARG A 134 -1.73 -10.59 -11.44
CA ARG A 134 -0.26 -10.64 -11.53
C ARG A 134 0.24 -11.95 -10.88
N ALA A 135 1.52 -12.25 -11.03
CA ALA A 135 2.09 -13.43 -10.36
C ALA A 135 1.99 -13.29 -8.83
N THR A 136 2.41 -12.14 -8.30
CA THR A 136 2.36 -11.81 -6.87
C THR A 136 0.92 -11.80 -6.31
N ASP A 137 -0.07 -11.35 -7.09
CA ASP A 137 -1.47 -11.42 -6.67
C ASP A 137 -1.93 -12.87 -6.45
N ARG A 138 -1.49 -13.81 -7.31
CA ARG A 138 -1.83 -15.23 -7.13
C ARG A 138 -1.11 -15.84 -5.94
N GLU A 139 0.12 -15.40 -5.67
CA GLU A 139 0.93 -15.87 -4.55
C GLU A 139 0.30 -15.54 -3.20
N HIS A 140 -0.27 -14.34 -3.06
CA HIS A 140 -0.88 -13.87 -1.80
C HIS A 140 -2.41 -13.93 -1.78
N ASP A 141 -3.00 -14.53 -2.82
CA ASP A 141 -4.44 -14.53 -3.10
C ASP A 141 -5.08 -13.14 -3.03
N ALA A 142 -4.38 -12.15 -3.57
CA ALA A 142 -4.90 -10.80 -3.76
C ALA A 142 -5.85 -10.73 -4.96
N LEU A 143 -6.68 -9.69 -4.97
CA LEU A 143 -7.56 -9.38 -6.09
C LEU A 143 -6.75 -8.89 -7.30
N SER A 144 -7.37 -8.95 -8.47
CA SER A 144 -6.83 -8.24 -9.64
C SER A 144 -6.75 -6.74 -9.36
N PRO A 145 -5.69 -6.04 -9.82
CA PRO A 145 -5.54 -4.59 -9.64
C PRO A 145 -6.71 -3.75 -10.16
N TYR A 146 -7.46 -4.28 -11.14
CA TYR A 146 -8.62 -3.63 -11.72
C TYR A 146 -9.93 -4.37 -11.40
N HIS A 147 -9.94 -5.20 -10.34
CA HIS A 147 -11.17 -5.76 -9.80
C HIS A 147 -12.06 -4.65 -9.23
N PHE A 148 -13.37 -4.72 -9.42
CA PHE A 148 -14.31 -3.64 -9.06
C PHE A 148 -14.24 -3.18 -7.59
N PHE A 149 -13.77 -4.02 -6.67
CA PHE A 149 -13.55 -3.63 -5.26
C PHE A 149 -12.34 -2.71 -5.05
N VAL A 150 -11.30 -2.82 -5.89
CA VAL A 150 -9.99 -2.17 -5.67
C VAL A 150 -9.54 -1.31 -6.85
N ALA A 151 -10.25 -1.31 -7.99
CA ALA A 151 -9.81 -0.60 -9.19
C ALA A 151 -9.64 0.91 -8.95
N HIS A 152 -10.55 1.52 -8.20
CA HIS A 152 -10.46 2.94 -7.84
C HIS A 152 -9.28 3.22 -6.90
N GLN A 153 -9.01 2.33 -5.94
CA GLN A 153 -7.84 2.39 -5.06
C GLN A 153 -6.54 2.30 -5.87
N THR A 154 -6.44 1.33 -6.78
CA THR A 154 -5.30 1.15 -7.69
C THR A 154 -5.09 2.38 -8.58
N TYR A 155 -6.16 2.89 -9.22
CA TYR A 155 -6.07 4.06 -10.08
C TYR A 155 -5.53 5.28 -9.31
N HIS A 156 -6.11 5.64 -8.16
CA HIS A 156 -5.64 6.81 -7.41
C HIS A 156 -4.26 6.58 -6.80
N GLY A 157 -3.93 5.36 -6.38
CA GLY A 157 -2.59 5.02 -5.91
C GLY A 157 -1.54 5.25 -7.02
N ILE A 158 -1.80 4.77 -8.24
CA ILE A 158 -0.88 4.95 -9.36
C ILE A 158 -0.88 6.41 -9.85
N ALA A 159 -2.04 6.97 -10.18
CA ALA A 159 -2.16 8.28 -10.82
C ALA A 159 -1.86 9.45 -9.89
N SER A 160 -2.26 9.36 -8.61
CA SER A 160 -2.15 10.47 -7.66
C SER A 160 -1.04 10.30 -6.62
N VAL A 161 -0.42 9.11 -6.51
CA VAL A 161 0.71 8.88 -5.59
C VAL A 161 1.97 8.48 -6.35
N LEU A 162 1.96 7.39 -7.12
CA LEU A 162 3.18 6.93 -7.81
C LEU A 162 3.62 7.88 -8.93
N ALA A 163 2.71 8.38 -9.76
CA ALA A 163 3.06 9.27 -10.86
C ALA A 163 3.74 10.57 -10.36
N PRO A 164 3.24 11.24 -9.30
CA PRO A 164 3.96 12.36 -8.70
C PRO A 164 5.31 11.96 -8.06
N LEU A 165 5.48 10.73 -7.59
CA LEU A 165 6.74 10.30 -6.96
C LEU A 165 7.84 9.94 -7.95
N ASP A 166 7.56 9.98 -9.25
CA ASP A 166 8.54 9.65 -10.29
C ASP A 166 9.83 10.50 -10.16
N GLY A 167 10.96 9.82 -9.99
CA GLY A 167 12.28 10.44 -9.77
C GLY A 167 12.48 11.09 -8.39
N ALA A 168 11.45 11.14 -7.54
CA ALA A 168 11.52 11.69 -6.18
C ALA A 168 11.57 10.60 -5.09
N ALA A 169 11.18 9.37 -5.43
CA ALA A 169 11.29 8.18 -4.60
C ALA A 169 11.85 7.02 -5.42
N ARG A 170 12.41 6.02 -4.73
CA ARG A 170 12.74 4.73 -5.34
C ARG A 170 11.53 3.80 -5.21
N ILE A 171 10.84 3.53 -6.31
CA ILE A 171 9.70 2.63 -6.36
C ILE A 171 10.20 1.21 -6.67
N VAL A 172 10.10 0.31 -5.71
CA VAL A 172 10.66 -1.05 -5.83
C VAL A 172 9.62 -2.05 -6.35
N PRO A 173 10.02 -3.08 -7.12
CA PRO A 173 11.39 -3.40 -7.56
C PRO A 173 11.82 -2.69 -8.87
N PHE A 174 11.06 -1.72 -9.36
CA PHE A 174 11.24 -1.16 -10.71
C PHE A 174 12.46 -0.25 -10.83
N ASP A 175 12.66 0.63 -9.86
CA ASP A 175 13.71 1.64 -9.89
C ASP A 175 15.07 1.07 -9.42
N PRO A 176 16.17 1.50 -10.05
CA PRO A 176 17.49 1.06 -9.66
C PRO A 176 17.81 1.50 -8.22
N PRO A 177 18.69 0.77 -7.51
CA PRO A 177 19.24 1.25 -6.25
C PRO A 177 19.83 2.65 -6.42
N ALA A 178 19.37 3.58 -5.59
CA ALA A 178 19.82 4.96 -5.59
C ALA A 178 20.44 5.32 -4.23
N ALA A 179 21.39 6.25 -4.24
CA ALA A 179 21.93 6.83 -3.02
C ALA A 179 20.99 7.94 -2.53
N GLY A 180 20.12 7.62 -1.57
CA GLY A 180 19.17 8.54 -0.96
C GLY A 180 17.81 8.60 -1.66
N GLY A 181 16.85 9.22 -0.98
CA GLY A 181 15.45 9.29 -1.38
C GLY A 181 14.62 8.17 -0.72
N PRO A 182 13.33 8.44 -0.42
CA PRO A 182 12.46 7.46 0.22
C PRO A 182 12.33 6.21 -0.65
N VAL A 183 12.27 5.04 -0.03
CA VAL A 183 11.91 3.79 -0.71
C VAL A 183 10.42 3.57 -0.57
N VAL A 184 9.75 3.26 -1.67
CA VAL A 184 8.30 3.03 -1.71
C VAL A 184 8.05 1.63 -2.27
N ALA A 185 7.35 0.81 -1.50
CA ALA A 185 7.08 -0.59 -1.80
C ALA A 185 5.59 -0.90 -1.69
N GLU A 186 5.11 -1.76 -2.57
CA GLU A 186 3.77 -2.31 -2.51
C GLU A 186 3.69 -3.34 -1.38
N THR A 187 2.65 -3.25 -0.57
CA THR A 187 2.38 -4.22 0.50
C THR A 187 0.95 -4.73 0.41
N TYR A 188 0.67 -5.82 1.11
CA TYR A 188 -0.68 -6.36 1.21
C TYR A 188 -0.92 -6.90 2.63
N PRO A 189 -1.68 -6.20 3.49
CA PRO A 189 -1.89 -6.54 4.90
C PRO A 189 -2.32 -7.98 5.13
N ALA A 190 -3.22 -8.51 4.30
CA ALA A 190 -3.68 -9.89 4.43
C ALA A 190 -2.56 -10.91 4.12
N GLY A 191 -1.67 -10.59 3.18
CA GLY A 191 -0.46 -11.39 2.91
C GLY A 191 0.56 -11.34 4.05
N VAL A 192 0.71 -10.19 4.71
CA VAL A 192 1.58 -10.01 5.91
C VAL A 192 1.09 -10.90 7.06
N LEU A 193 -0.23 -11.00 7.24
CA LEU A 193 -0.86 -11.86 8.25
C LEU A 193 -0.66 -13.35 7.93
N ASP A 194 -0.83 -13.76 6.67
CA ASP A 194 -0.59 -15.15 6.24
C ASP A 194 0.85 -15.58 6.47
N ALA A 195 1.81 -14.73 6.11
CA ALA A 195 3.24 -15.00 6.32
C ALA A 195 3.59 -15.23 7.80
N ARG A 196 2.74 -14.74 8.71
CA ARG A 196 2.88 -14.86 10.18
C ARG A 196 1.94 -15.90 10.80
N GLY A 197 1.15 -16.60 10.00
CA GLY A 197 0.14 -17.55 10.49
C GLY A 197 -0.95 -16.88 11.34
N LEU A 198 -1.21 -15.59 11.10
CA LEU A 198 -2.21 -14.80 11.82
C LEU A 198 -3.52 -14.71 11.04
N PRO A 199 -4.64 -14.38 11.70
CA PRO A 199 -5.92 -14.30 11.02
C PRO A 199 -6.02 -13.20 9.96
N ARG A 200 -6.06 -13.57 8.68
CA ARG A 200 -6.18 -12.59 7.58
C ARG A 200 -7.59 -12.10 7.24
N THR A 201 -8.65 -12.70 7.78
CA THR A 201 -10.04 -12.35 7.50
C THR A 201 -10.83 -12.07 8.79
N GLU A 202 -11.99 -11.44 8.63
CA GLU A 202 -13.00 -11.25 9.69
C GLU A 202 -12.48 -10.46 10.91
N TYR A 203 -11.50 -9.57 10.70
CA TYR A 203 -11.08 -8.59 11.71
C TYR A 203 -11.66 -7.19 11.45
N LYS A 204 -12.24 -6.94 10.27
CA LYS A 204 -13.00 -5.72 9.96
C LYS A 204 -14.46 -5.91 10.38
N GLY A 205 -15.03 -4.91 11.07
CA GLY A 205 -16.41 -4.89 11.53
C GLY A 205 -16.58 -4.44 12.99
N THR A 206 -17.85 -4.28 13.39
CA THR A 206 -18.26 -3.67 14.68
C THR A 206 -18.59 -4.68 15.78
N GLU A 207 -18.88 -5.93 15.43
CA GLU A 207 -19.18 -6.98 16.40
C GLU A 207 -17.98 -7.34 17.29
N GLN A 208 -18.26 -7.87 18.49
CA GLN A 208 -17.24 -8.27 19.45
C GLN A 208 -16.24 -9.29 18.88
N ALA A 209 -16.69 -10.17 17.97
CA ALA A 209 -15.83 -11.14 17.30
C ALA A 209 -14.71 -10.46 16.48
N HIS A 210 -15.03 -9.37 15.76
CA HIS A 210 -14.04 -8.60 14.99
C HIS A 210 -13.01 -7.95 15.92
N THR A 211 -13.46 -7.33 17.02
CA THR A 211 -12.55 -6.76 18.03
C THR A 211 -11.65 -7.83 18.65
N GLN A 212 -12.20 -8.99 19.00
CA GLN A 212 -11.40 -10.12 19.50
C GLN A 212 -10.40 -10.61 18.45
N ARG A 213 -10.75 -10.58 17.16
CA ARG A 213 -9.83 -10.92 16.07
C ARG A 213 -8.66 -9.93 16.00
N ARG A 214 -8.93 -8.62 16.05
CA ARG A 214 -7.89 -7.57 16.09
C ARG A 214 -6.98 -7.72 17.30
N VAL A 215 -7.54 -8.01 18.48
CA VAL A 215 -6.74 -8.32 19.69
C VAL A 215 -5.83 -9.53 19.46
N ARG A 216 -6.35 -10.65 18.92
CA ARG A 216 -5.53 -11.83 18.63
C ARG A 216 -4.41 -11.55 17.64
N ILE A 217 -4.65 -10.72 16.62
CA ILE A 217 -3.60 -10.28 15.68
C ILE A 217 -2.53 -9.49 16.44
N LEU A 218 -2.93 -8.49 17.22
CA LEU A 218 -2.03 -7.64 17.99
C LEU A 218 -1.25 -8.41 19.07
N ASP A 219 -1.84 -9.43 19.69
CA ASP A 219 -1.18 -10.33 20.63
C ASP A 219 -0.16 -11.20 19.87
N GLY A 220 -0.56 -11.83 18.77
CA GLY A 220 0.32 -12.68 17.97
C GLY A 220 1.54 -11.94 17.40
N LEU A 221 1.36 -10.70 16.94
CA LEU A 221 2.47 -9.85 16.48
C LEU A 221 3.49 -9.56 17.59
N ALA A 222 3.02 -9.37 18.82
CA ALA A 222 3.86 -9.12 20.00
C ALA A 222 4.55 -10.41 20.47
N ASP A 223 3.83 -11.54 20.51
CA ASP A 223 4.34 -12.84 20.93
C ASP A 223 5.47 -13.34 20.02
N GLN A 224 5.36 -13.08 18.72
CA GLN A 224 6.41 -13.36 17.74
C GLN A 224 7.63 -12.42 17.86
N SER A 225 7.63 -11.48 18.82
CA SER A 225 8.66 -10.45 19.03
C SER A 225 8.91 -9.56 17.79
N SER A 226 7.94 -9.54 16.87
CA SER A 226 8.05 -8.84 15.58
C SER A 226 7.61 -7.38 15.67
N VAL A 227 6.73 -7.04 16.62
CA VAL A 227 6.19 -5.69 16.78
C VAL A 227 6.11 -5.31 18.27
N ALA A 228 6.57 -4.10 18.60
CA ALA A 228 6.36 -3.46 19.90
C ALA A 228 5.42 -2.26 19.75
N ILE A 229 4.29 -2.28 20.45
CA ILE A 229 3.21 -1.29 20.33
C ILE A 229 2.94 -0.66 21.71
N PRO A 230 3.03 0.68 21.87
CA PRO A 230 2.57 1.35 23.08
C PRO A 230 1.07 1.14 23.34
N ASP A 231 0.68 1.00 24.61
CA ASP A 231 -0.73 0.69 24.98
C ASP A 231 -1.75 1.67 24.40
N ALA A 232 -1.41 2.97 24.36
CA ALA A 232 -2.27 4.00 23.78
C ALA A 232 -2.55 3.75 22.29
N ILE A 233 -1.54 3.34 21.53
CA ILE A 233 -1.66 3.06 20.09
C ILE A 233 -2.31 1.69 19.86
N ARG A 234 -2.05 0.72 20.76
CA ARG A 234 -2.71 -0.59 20.74
C ARG A 234 -4.24 -0.46 20.80
N ALA A 235 -4.74 0.50 21.59
CA ALA A 235 -6.17 0.81 21.64
C ALA A 235 -6.69 1.30 20.29
N THR A 236 -5.97 2.18 19.59
CA THR A 236 -6.32 2.66 18.25
C THR A 236 -6.52 1.52 17.26
N TYR A 237 -5.57 0.58 17.18
CA TYR A 237 -5.68 -0.58 16.28
C TYR A 237 -6.84 -1.51 16.65
N ARG A 238 -7.14 -1.65 17.95
CA ARG A 238 -8.23 -2.49 18.44
C ARG A 238 -9.59 -1.86 18.16
N ASP A 239 -9.71 -0.56 18.35
CA ASP A 239 -11.01 0.14 18.40
C ASP A 239 -11.45 0.66 17.03
N ASP A 240 -10.53 0.78 16.07
CA ASP A 240 -10.88 1.05 14.67
C ASP A 240 -11.63 -0.13 14.05
N THR A 241 -12.94 0.02 13.86
CA THR A 241 -13.81 -1.04 13.33
C THR A 241 -13.63 -1.25 11.84
N GLY A 242 -13.06 -0.27 11.11
CA GLY A 242 -12.63 -0.44 9.73
C GLY A 242 -11.49 -1.45 9.60
N GLY A 243 -10.64 -1.57 10.62
CA GLY A 243 -9.43 -2.37 10.58
C GLY A 243 -8.31 -1.71 9.77
N ASP A 244 -8.54 -0.50 9.28
CA ASP A 244 -7.67 0.28 8.41
C ASP A 244 -6.44 0.79 9.20
N ALA A 245 -6.64 1.12 10.47
CA ALA A 245 -5.52 1.41 11.37
C ALA A 245 -4.58 0.20 11.48
N LEU A 246 -5.13 -1.00 11.68
CA LEU A 246 -4.33 -2.23 11.79
C LEU A 246 -3.66 -2.58 10.45
N ASP A 247 -4.32 -2.35 9.33
CA ASP A 247 -3.76 -2.57 8.00
C ASP A 247 -2.55 -1.64 7.74
N SER A 248 -2.58 -0.40 8.24
CA SER A 248 -1.43 0.50 8.15
C SER A 248 -0.22 -0.02 8.96
N LEU A 249 -0.45 -0.69 10.11
CA LEU A 249 0.63 -1.35 10.86
C LEU A 249 1.21 -2.53 10.07
N LEU A 250 0.35 -3.32 9.44
CA LEU A 250 0.76 -4.47 8.64
C LEU A 250 1.53 -4.05 7.39
N ALA A 251 1.14 -2.95 6.75
CA ALA A 251 1.91 -2.33 5.66
C ALA A 251 3.30 -1.90 6.14
N ALA A 252 3.43 -1.30 7.33
CA ALA A 252 4.73 -0.93 7.90
C ALA A 252 5.59 -2.18 8.20
N LEU A 253 4.94 -3.25 8.66
CA LEU A 253 5.60 -4.52 8.98
C LEU A 253 6.10 -5.25 7.73
N GLY A 254 5.31 -5.26 6.64
CA GLY A 254 5.70 -5.87 5.37
C GLY A 254 6.98 -5.29 4.76
N VAL A 255 7.29 -4.02 5.07
CA VAL A 255 8.51 -3.36 4.57
C VAL A 255 9.67 -3.34 5.55
N SER A 256 9.44 -3.64 6.83
CA SER A 256 10.40 -3.45 7.92
C SER A 256 11.67 -4.29 7.80
N GLY A 257 11.61 -5.43 7.11
CA GLY A 257 12.73 -6.36 6.93
C GLY A 257 13.49 -6.19 5.61
N CYS A 258 13.00 -5.35 4.69
CA CYS A 258 13.37 -5.45 3.28
C CYS A 258 14.43 -4.42 2.83
N ARG A 259 14.97 -3.59 3.72
CA ARG A 259 15.86 -2.45 3.38
C ARG A 259 16.99 -2.79 2.40
N ASP A 260 17.58 -3.97 2.55
CA ASP A 260 18.71 -4.43 1.74
C ASP A 260 18.30 -5.50 0.69
N ALA A 261 17.03 -5.93 0.68
CA ALA A 261 16.52 -7.07 -0.09
C ALA A 261 15.49 -6.69 -1.18
N TRP A 262 15.25 -5.39 -1.40
CA TRP A 262 14.27 -4.88 -2.37
C TRP A 262 14.44 -5.36 -3.82
N GLY A 263 15.60 -5.92 -4.17
CA GLY A 263 15.91 -6.30 -5.54
C GLY A 263 15.91 -5.11 -6.51
N HIS A 264 16.06 -5.43 -7.80
CA HIS A 264 15.87 -4.51 -8.91
C HIS A 264 15.54 -5.32 -10.16
N GLU A 265 14.32 -5.15 -10.68
CA GLU A 265 13.80 -5.88 -11.83
C GLU A 265 13.38 -4.89 -12.92
N PRO A 266 14.32 -4.30 -13.68
CA PRO A 266 14.03 -3.20 -14.61
C PRO A 266 13.09 -3.60 -15.75
N SER A 267 12.99 -4.91 -16.07
CA SER A 267 12.05 -5.45 -17.06
C SER A 267 10.69 -5.87 -16.48
N SER A 268 10.52 -5.74 -15.16
CA SER A 268 9.24 -6.04 -14.52
C SER A 268 8.23 -4.96 -14.86
N LEU A 269 7.04 -5.41 -15.27
CA LEU A 269 5.87 -4.54 -15.49
C LEU A 269 4.76 -4.81 -14.48
N THR A 270 4.97 -5.77 -13.58
CA THR A 270 3.90 -6.34 -12.74
C THR A 270 4.16 -6.13 -11.25
N GLY A 271 5.32 -5.64 -10.84
CA GLY A 271 5.63 -5.38 -9.43
C GLY A 271 5.69 -6.64 -8.57
N HIS A 272 5.74 -6.40 -7.26
CA HIS A 272 5.90 -7.42 -6.23
C HIS A 272 5.25 -6.92 -4.93
N ILE A 273 4.47 -7.77 -4.26
CA ILE A 273 3.92 -7.52 -2.93
C ILE A 273 4.96 -7.93 -1.89
N TYR A 274 5.36 -7.03 -1.01
CA TYR A 274 6.26 -7.31 0.10
C TYR A 274 5.48 -7.61 1.40
N VAL A 275 5.86 -8.67 2.12
CA VAL A 275 5.18 -9.20 3.33
C VAL A 275 6.11 -9.55 4.49
#